data_AF-A0A0L8BH95-F1
#
_entry.id   AF-A0A0L8BH95-F1
#
_cell.length_a   1.000
_cell.length_b   1.000
_cell.length_c   1.000
_cell.angle_alpha   90.00
_cell.angle_beta   90.00
_cell.angle_gamma   90.00
#
_symmetry.space_group_name_H-M   'P 1'
#
loop_
_entity.id
_entity.type
_entity.pdbx_description
1 polymer ?
#
loop_
_entity_poly.entity_id
_entity_poly.type
_entity_poly.pdbx_seq_one_letter_code
_entity_poly.pdbx_strand_id
1 'polypeptide(L)' 'MIVLDTNVISELWKVEPDSSVLTWIDTQIVETLYLSTITIAELDA' A
#
# COMPACT_ATOMS: atom_id res chain seq x y z
N MET A 1 10.51 -6.76 -6.38
CA MET A 1 10.45 -5.31 -6.59
C MET A 1 9.04 -4.97 -7.00
N ILE A 2 8.29 -4.31 -6.12
CA ILE A 2 6.91 -3.88 -6.34
C ILE A 2 6.83 -2.42 -5.92
N VAL A 3 6.26 -1.56 -6.77
CA VAL A 3 5.93 -0.19 -6.41
C VAL A 3 4.46 -0.16 -6.04
N LEU A 4 4.15 0.28 -4.83
CA LEU A 4 2.79 0.39 -4.32
C LEU A 4 2.17 1.70 -4.77
N ASP A 5 0.91 1.61 -5.19
CA ASP A 5 0.09 2.77 -5.53
C ASP A 5 -0.67 3.27 -4.29
N THR A 6 -1.18 4.50 -4.36
CA THR A 6 -1.85 5.18 -3.25
C THR A 6 -3.10 4.42 -2.81
N ASN A 7 -3.83 3.82 -3.75
CA ASN A 7 -5.02 3.03 -3.41
C ASN A 7 -4.70 1.88 -2.45
N VAL A 8 -3.64 1.10 -2.70
CA VAL A 8 -3.23 -0.04 -1.86
C VAL A 8 -2.86 0.42 -0.46
N ILE A 9 -2.12 1.52 -0.34
CA ILE A 9 -1.74 2.06 0.97
C ILE A 9 -2.97 2.62 1.70
N SER A 10 -3.82 3.36 1.00
CA SER A 10 -5.02 3.97 1.58
C SER A 10 -6.04 2.91 2.06
N GLU A 11 -6.08 1.73 1.43
CA GLU A 11 -6.90 0.61 1.92
C GLU A 11 -6.53 0.22 3.35
N LEU A 12 -5.23 0.23 3.69
CA LEU A 12 -4.75 -0.14 5.03
C LEU A 12 -5.20 0.83 6.12
N TRP A 13 -5.74 1.99 5.75
CA TRP A 13 -6.28 3.01 6.66
C TRP A 13 -7.80 3.00 6.78
N LYS A 14 -8.49 2.16 6.02
CA LYS A 14 -9.96 2.05 6.14
C LYS A 14 -10.36 1.33 7.42
N VAL A 15 -11.54 1.68 7.93
CA VAL A 15 -12.16 0.99 9.08
C VAL A 15 -12.43 -0.48 8.76
N GLU A 16 -12.85 -0.76 7.53
CA GLU A 16 -13.07 -2.10 7.02
C GLU A 16 -12.31 -2.26 5.69
N PRO A 17 -11.04 -2.68 5.74
CA PRO A 17 -10.21 -2.88 4.55
C PRO A 17 -10.61 -4.17 3.80
N ASP A 18 -10.30 -4.22 2.51
CA ASP A 18 -10.48 -5.45 1.73
C ASP A 18 -9.51 -6.54 2.21
N SER A 19 -10.07 -7.66 2.69
CA SER A 19 -9.32 -8.82 3.16
C SER A 19 -8.32 -9.40 2.15
N SER A 20 -8.59 -9.25 0.85
CA SER A 20 -7.69 -9.70 -0.21
C SER A 20 -6.45 -8.82 -0.31
N VAL A 21 -6.58 -7.51 -0.09
CA VAL A 21 -5.47 -6.55 -0.07
C VAL A 21 -4.59 -6.79 1.16
N LEU A 22 -5.21 -7.05 2.32
CA LEU A 22 -4.49 -7.44 3.54
C LEU A 22 -3.71 -8.75 3.36
N THR A 23 -4.37 -9.79 2.84
CA THR A 23 -3.70 -11.08 2.61
C THR A 23 -2.56 -10.92 1.61
N TRP A 24 -2.74 -10.10 0.58
CA TRP A 24 -1.70 -9.86 -0.41
C TRP A 24 -0.50 -9.11 0.17
N ILE A 25 -0.72 -8.04 0.94
CA ILE A 25 0.36 -7.23 1.52
C ILE A 25 1.19 -8.06 2.51
N ASP A 26 0.53 -8.92 3.31
CA ASP A 26 1.17 -9.78 4.30
C ASP A 26 2.08 -10.86 3.69
N THR A 27 1.92 -11.17 2.40
CA THR A 27 2.75 -12.16 1.70
C THR A 27 4.01 -11.55 1.06
N GLN A 28 4.17 -10.24 1.10
CA GLN A 28 5.30 -9.54 0.48
C GLN A 28 6.49 -9.41 1.43
N ILE A 29 7.69 -9.42 0.87
CA ILE A 29 8.93 -9.10 1.60
C ILE A 29 9.11 -7.58 1.58
N VAL A 30 9.20 -6.95 2.76
CA VAL A 30 9.20 -5.50 2.93
C VAL A 30 10.31 -4.80 2.14
N GLU A 31 11.51 -5.38 2.09
CA GLU A 31 12.68 -4.84 1.36
C GLU A 31 12.47 -4.79 -0.16
N THR A 32 11.41 -5.43 -0.66
CA THR A 32 11.06 -5.46 -2.08
C THR A 32 9.89 -4.53 -2.43
N LEU A 33 9.31 -3.86 -1.43
CA LEU A 33 8.22 -2.90 -1.56
C LEU A 33 8.78 -1.47 -1.60
N TYR A 34 8.29 -0.68 -2.54
CA TYR A 34 8.73 0.70 -2.75
C TYR A 34 7.52 1.62 -2.88
N LEU A 35 7.71 2.87 -2.49
CA LEU A 35 6.75 3.95 -2.71
C LEU A 35 7.37 4.98 -3.65
N SER A 36 6.56 5.51 -4.57
CA SER A 36 6.97 6.66 -5.35
C SER A 36 6.83 7.94 -4.52
N THR A 37 7.59 8.98 -4.86
CA THR A 37 7.43 10.30 -4.22
C THR A 37 6.04 10.90 -4.51
N ILE A 38 5.40 10.51 -5.60
CA ILE A 38 4.02 10.91 -5.93
C ILE A 38 3.03 10.25 -4.97
N THR A 39 3.18 8.94 -4.75
CA THR A 39 2.35 8.18 -3.78
C THR A 39 2.43 8.81 -2.39
N ILE A 40 3.63 9.20 -1.96
CA ILE A 40 3.79 9.91 -0.67
C ILE A 40 3.06 11.26 -0.71
N ALA A 41 3.22 12.05 -1.78
CA ALA A 41 2.56 13.35 -1.91
C ALA A 41 1.02 13.26 -1.93
N GLU A 42 0.45 12.17 -2.47
CA GLU A 42 -0.99 11.94 -2.47
C GLU A 42 -1.53 11.50 -1.10
N LEU A 43 -0.73 10.82 -0.28
CA LEU A 43 -1.13 10.43 1.08
C LEU A 43 -1.16 11.62 2.06
N ASP A 44 -0.37 12.66 1.78
CA ASP A 44 -0.31 13.91 2.55
C ASP A 44 -1.30 14.99 2.05
N ALA A 45 -2.03 14.73 0.95
CA ALA A 45 -2.97 15.66 0.32
C ALA A 45 -4.39 15.56 0.93
#